data_AF-A0A4R2Q6H5-F1
#
_entry.id   AF-A0A4R2Q6H5-F1
#
_cell.length_a   1.000
_cell.length_b   1.000
_cell.length_c   1.000
_cell.angle_alpha   90.00
_cell.angle_beta   90.00
_cell.angle_gamma   90.00
#
_symmetry.space_group_name_H-M   'P 1'
#
loop_
_entity.id
_entity.type
_entity.pdbx_description
1 polymer ?
#
loop_
_entity_poly.entity_id
_entity_poly.type
_entity_poly.pdbx_seq_one_letter_code
_entity_poly.pdbx_strand_id
1 'polypeptide(L)'
;MPRKIIIDTDPGQDDAVAILLALASPDDLDVLGITAVAGNVPLTLTQKNARIVCELAGKADIRVFAGCDRPLKRPLITAEHVHGKTGLDGPALPAPTMPLQDTHAVEFIVETLRREPAGSVTLCPLGPLTNIATAMTAAPEIVPRIGEIVLMGGCLFRGG
;
A
#
# COMPACT_ATOMS: atom_id res chain seq x y z
N MET A 1 -9.24 -20.60 5.75
CA MET A 1 -7.86 -20.10 5.63
C MET A 1 -7.95 -18.59 5.54
N PRO A 2 -7.02 -17.85 6.15
CA PRO A 2 -7.00 -16.39 6.07
C PRO A 2 -6.90 -15.93 4.61
N ARG A 3 -7.52 -14.80 4.30
CA ARG A 3 -7.53 -14.22 2.97
C ARG A 3 -6.18 -13.57 2.69
N LYS A 4 -5.54 -13.96 1.58
CA LYS A 4 -4.27 -13.37 1.16
C LYS A 4 -4.50 -11.99 0.59
N ILE A 5 -3.84 -10.99 1.17
CA ILE A 5 -3.97 -9.60 0.74
C ILE A 5 -2.63 -8.94 0.44
N ILE A 6 -2.64 -8.01 -0.51
CA ILE A 6 -1.59 -6.99 -0.68
C ILE A 6 -2.22 -5.64 -0.39
N ILE A 7 -1.63 -4.88 0.53
CA ILE A 7 -2.08 -3.52 0.84
C ILE A 7 -1.25 -2.54 0.02
N ASP A 8 -1.90 -1.73 -0.82
CA ASP A 8 -1.25 -0.68 -1.61
C ASP A 8 -1.67 0.69 -1.08
N THR A 9 -0.75 1.46 -0.52
CA THR A 9 -1.09 2.56 0.39
C THR A 9 -0.13 3.75 0.24
N ASP A 10 -0.58 4.94 0.62
CA ASP A 10 0.20 6.16 0.73
C ASP A 10 0.09 6.75 2.14
N PRO A 11 0.67 6.08 3.17
CA PRO A 11 0.12 6.15 4.52
C PRO A 11 -0.09 7.55 5.08
N GLY A 12 -1.37 7.91 5.19
CA GLY A 12 -1.91 8.89 6.11
C GLY A 12 -2.32 8.25 7.45
N GLN A 13 -3.06 8.99 8.27
CA GLN A 13 -3.52 8.52 9.58
C GLN A 13 -4.54 7.37 9.46
N ASP A 14 -5.43 7.44 8.48
CA ASP A 14 -6.44 6.44 8.17
C ASP A 14 -5.83 5.15 7.59
N ASP A 15 -4.88 5.26 6.66
CA ASP A 15 -4.10 4.11 6.20
C ASP A 15 -3.38 3.39 7.34
N ALA A 16 -2.78 4.15 8.27
CA ALA A 16 -2.10 3.57 9.41
C ALA A 16 -3.05 2.72 10.25
N VAL A 17 -4.28 3.20 10.49
CA VAL A 17 -5.32 2.43 11.19
C VAL A 17 -5.71 1.18 10.38
N ALA A 18 -5.84 1.28 9.06
CA ALA A 18 -6.16 0.13 8.21
C ALA A 18 -5.06 -0.95 8.24
N ILE A 19 -3.79 -0.55 8.19
CA ILE A 19 -2.64 -1.46 8.32
C ILE A 19 -2.64 -2.12 9.70
N LEU A 20 -2.79 -1.35 10.78
CA LEU A 20 -2.84 -1.89 12.15
C LEU A 20 -3.98 -2.90 12.32
N LEU A 21 -5.16 -2.59 11.80
CA LEU A 21 -6.30 -3.52 11.82
C LEU A 21 -6.00 -4.80 11.05
N ALA A 22 -5.44 -4.71 9.85
CA ALA A 22 -5.10 -5.88 9.05
C ALA A 22 -4.08 -6.77 9.74
N LEU A 23 -3.04 -6.16 10.34
CA LEU A 23 -1.97 -6.87 11.05
C LEU A 23 -2.42 -7.46 12.40
N ALA A 24 -3.47 -6.91 13.00
CA ALA A 24 -4.08 -7.40 14.23
C ALA A 24 -5.09 -8.54 14.01
N SER A 25 -5.42 -8.88 12.76
CA SER A 25 -6.42 -9.91 12.40
C SER A 25 -5.82 -11.11 11.65
N PRO A 26 -4.82 -11.82 12.19
CA PRO A 26 -4.11 -12.90 11.48
C PRO A 26 -4.95 -14.14 11.19
N ASP A 27 -6.05 -14.34 11.93
CA ASP A 27 -6.98 -15.46 11.69
C ASP A 27 -7.82 -15.23 10.42
N ASP A 28 -8.03 -13.96 10.05
CA ASP A 28 -8.84 -13.55 8.91
C ASP A 28 -8.00 -13.15 7.69
N LEU A 29 -6.82 -12.55 7.91
CA LEU A 29 -6.01 -11.92 6.87
C LEU A 29 -4.55 -12.40 6.89
N ASP A 30 -4.05 -12.75 5.72
CA ASP A 30 -2.64 -13.07 5.45
C ASP A 30 -2.04 -11.93 4.61
N VAL A 31 -1.33 -11.01 5.27
CA VAL A 31 -0.72 -9.84 4.63
C VAL A 31 0.59 -10.27 3.95
N LEU A 32 0.53 -10.50 2.64
CA LEU A 32 1.68 -10.97 1.85
C LEU A 32 2.80 -9.93 1.73
N GLY A 33 2.42 -8.66 1.81
CA GLY A 33 3.30 -7.49 1.75
C GLY A 33 2.51 -6.19 1.64
N ILE A 34 3.20 -5.08 1.90
CA ILE A 34 2.67 -3.72 1.80
C ILE A 34 3.44 -2.97 0.72
N THR A 35 2.73 -2.34 -0.20
CA THR A 35 3.30 -1.50 -1.26
C THR A 35 3.00 -0.04 -1.00
N ALA A 36 4.01 0.82 -1.10
CA ALA A 36 3.87 2.26 -0.92
C ALA A 36 3.74 2.95 -2.29
N VAL A 37 2.86 3.95 -2.39
CA VAL A 37 2.71 4.82 -3.56
C VAL A 37 2.82 6.29 -3.14
N ALA A 38 3.18 7.18 -4.06
CA ALA A 38 3.07 8.61 -3.83
C ALA A 38 1.60 9.08 -3.90
N GLY A 39 1.20 9.92 -2.95
CA GLY A 39 -0.16 10.46 -2.87
C GLY A 39 -0.26 11.52 -1.78
N ASN A 40 -0.75 11.17 -0.60
CA ASN A 40 -0.86 12.05 0.58
C ASN A 40 0.42 12.86 0.82
N VAL A 41 1.57 12.18 0.76
CA VAL A 41 2.92 12.76 0.83
C VAL A 41 3.82 12.13 -0.25
N PRO A 42 5.02 12.68 -0.52
CA PRO A 42 5.97 12.06 -1.45
C PRO A 42 6.32 10.62 -1.06
N LEU A 43 6.68 9.80 -2.06
CA LEU A 43 6.98 8.37 -1.87
C LEU A 43 8.01 8.11 -0.76
N THR A 44 9.02 8.97 -0.64
CA THR A 44 10.08 8.86 0.38
C THR A 44 9.53 8.88 1.81
N LEU A 45 8.39 9.54 2.02
CA LEU A 45 7.68 9.57 3.30
C LEU A 45 6.66 8.44 3.41
N THR A 46 5.88 8.14 2.37
CA THR A 46 4.86 7.07 2.45
C THR A 46 5.47 5.70 2.74
N GLN A 47 6.58 5.35 2.07
CA GLN A 47 7.31 4.10 2.37
C GLN A 47 7.89 4.07 3.78
N LYS A 48 8.29 5.23 4.32
CA LYS A 48 8.83 5.35 5.68
C LYS A 48 7.71 5.14 6.68
N ASN A 49 6.57 5.79 6.47
CA ASN A 49 5.39 5.70 7.32
C ASN A 49 4.85 4.26 7.37
N ALA A 50 4.75 3.57 6.23
CA ALA A 50 4.35 2.17 6.19
C ALA A 50 5.23 1.29 7.12
N ARG A 51 6.56 1.47 7.06
CA ARG A 51 7.50 0.75 7.93
C ARG A 51 7.36 1.12 9.40
N ILE A 52 7.18 2.41 9.71
CA ILE A 52 6.90 2.86 11.08
C ILE A 52 5.66 2.15 11.63
N VAL A 53 4.57 2.10 10.86
CA VAL A 53 3.33 1.45 11.28
C VAL A 53 3.53 -0.05 11.53
N CYS A 54 4.26 -0.75 10.65
CA CYS A 54 4.61 -2.17 10.87
C CYS A 54 5.41 -2.39 12.17
N GLU A 55 6.41 -1.56 12.45
CA GLU A 55 7.20 -1.67 13.68
C GLU A 55 6.38 -1.34 14.93
N LEU A 56 5.52 -0.32 14.87
CA LEU A 56 4.60 0.01 15.96
C LEU A 56 3.61 -1.14 16.25
N ALA A 57 3.22 -1.89 15.20
CA ALA A 57 2.39 -3.09 15.34
C ALA A 57 3.15 -4.30 15.90
N GLY A 58 4.48 -4.20 16.09
CA GLY A 58 5.33 -5.34 16.44
C GLY A 58 5.48 -6.36 15.31
N LYS A 59 5.28 -5.95 14.05
CA LYS A 59 5.28 -6.79 12.84
C LYS A 59 6.40 -6.42 11.86
N ALA A 60 7.62 -6.39 12.37
CA ALA A 60 8.81 -6.01 11.60
C ALA A 60 9.22 -7.03 10.52
N ASP A 61 8.58 -8.20 10.50
CA ASP A 61 8.74 -9.26 9.49
C ASP A 61 7.94 -9.00 8.21
N ILE A 62 6.95 -8.12 8.25
CA ILE A 62 6.16 -7.72 7.07
C ILE A 62 7.06 -6.99 6.09
N ARG A 63 6.97 -7.36 4.80
CA ARG A 63 7.77 -6.74 3.75
C ARG A 63 7.07 -5.49 3.20
N VAL A 64 7.82 -4.39 3.17
CA VAL A 64 7.38 -3.10 2.60
C VAL A 64 8.17 -2.78 1.34
N PHE A 65 7.48 -2.43 0.25
CA PHE A 65 8.07 -2.15 -1.06
C PHE A 65 7.72 -0.73 -1.51
N ALA A 66 8.68 0.02 -2.03
CA ALA A 66 8.42 1.33 -2.64
C ALA A 66 7.97 1.17 -4.10
N GLY A 67 6.93 1.92 -4.48
CA GLY A 67 6.35 1.89 -5.82
C GLY A 67 6.52 3.18 -6.61
N CYS A 68 5.48 3.55 -7.35
CA CYS A 68 5.46 4.72 -8.21
C CYS A 68 5.57 6.01 -7.39
N ASP A 69 6.52 6.87 -7.78
CA ASP A 69 6.82 8.17 -7.15
C ASP A 69 5.94 9.32 -7.65
N ARG A 70 5.15 9.09 -8.71
CA ARG A 70 4.30 10.10 -9.35
C ARG A 70 3.10 9.46 -10.08
N PRO A 71 2.01 10.21 -10.35
CA PRO A 71 0.90 9.72 -11.15
C PRO A 71 1.28 9.41 -12.61
N LEU A 72 0.53 8.54 -13.28
CA LEU A 72 0.83 8.08 -14.65
C LEU A 72 0.96 9.22 -15.69
N LYS A 73 0.11 10.24 -15.60
CA LYS A 73 -0.02 11.28 -16.65
C LYS A 73 -0.21 12.70 -16.11
N ARG A 74 -0.17 12.90 -14.79
CA ARG A 74 -0.43 14.20 -14.14
C ARG A 74 0.71 14.51 -13.16
N PRO A 75 0.98 15.80 -12.89
CA PRO A 75 1.90 16.15 -11.81
C PRO A 75 1.39 15.60 -10.48
N LEU A 76 2.31 15.23 -9.59
CA LEU A 76 1.97 14.86 -8.23
C LEU A 76 1.43 16.10 -7.50
N ILE A 77 0.27 15.95 -6.87
CA ILE A 77 -0.30 16.93 -5.94
C ILE A 77 -0.42 16.20 -4.61
N THR A 78 0.24 16.70 -3.58
CA THR A 78 0.25 16.08 -2.25
C THR A 78 -0.82 16.72 -1.36
N ALA A 79 -1.29 15.96 -0.37
CA ALA A 79 -2.28 16.39 0.62
C ALA A 79 -1.61 16.74 1.98
N GLU A 80 -0.41 17.32 1.94
CA GLU A 80 0.35 17.74 3.15
C GLU A 80 -0.46 18.67 4.06
N HIS A 81 -1.41 19.43 3.50
CA HIS A 81 -2.30 20.30 4.26
C HIS A 81 -3.31 19.54 5.13
N VAL A 82 -3.60 18.27 4.81
CA VAL A 82 -4.56 17.40 5.52
C VAL A 82 -3.82 16.44 6.46
N HIS A 83 -2.74 15.81 5.99
CA HIS A 83 -2.01 14.77 6.73
C HIS A 83 -0.74 15.27 7.44
N GLY A 84 -0.43 16.55 7.30
CA GLY A 84 0.76 17.16 7.87
C GLY A 84 2.03 16.90 7.06
N LYS A 85 3.16 17.47 7.50
CA LYS A 85 4.43 17.46 6.74
C LYS A 85 5.04 16.08 6.62
N THR A 86 4.74 15.17 7.55
CA THR A 86 5.25 13.80 7.53
C THR A 86 4.23 12.79 7.05
N GLY A 87 2.94 13.14 6.97
CA GLY A 87 1.82 12.22 6.70
C GLY A 87 1.26 11.53 7.96
N LEU A 88 2.05 11.47 9.03
CA LEU A 88 1.68 10.95 10.35
C LEU A 88 1.94 12.00 11.44
N ASP A 89 1.62 13.26 11.15
CA ASP A 89 1.84 14.36 12.11
C ASP A 89 1.02 14.15 13.39
N GLY A 90 1.60 14.54 14.51
CA GLY A 90 1.05 14.37 15.85
C GLY A 90 2.12 13.82 16.81
N PRO A 91 2.22 12.50 16.98
CA PRO A 91 3.21 11.87 17.85
C PRO A 91 4.64 11.93 17.27
N ALA A 92 5.64 11.99 18.16
CA ALA A 92 7.03 11.80 17.77
C ALA A 92 7.29 10.31 17.50
N LEU A 93 7.29 9.92 16.22
CA LEU A 93 7.52 8.54 15.80
C LEU A 93 9.01 8.31 15.49
N PRO A 94 9.62 7.22 16.00
CA PRO A 94 11.00 6.89 15.68
C PRO A 94 11.14 6.58 14.19
N ALA A 95 12.35 6.77 13.65
CA ALA A 95 12.64 6.31 12.29
C ALA A 95 12.61 4.77 12.25
N PRO A 96 12.10 4.15 11.17
CA PRO A 96 12.00 2.70 11.11
C PRO A 96 13.38 2.07 10.96
N THR A 97 13.60 0.95 11.64
CA THR A 97 14.83 0.15 11.56
C THR A 97 14.74 -0.97 10.53
N MET A 98 13.54 -1.48 10.26
CA MET A 98 13.28 -2.53 9.29
C MET A 98 13.66 -2.06 7.88
N PRO A 99 14.27 -2.92 7.06
CA PRO A 99 14.70 -2.53 5.73
C PRO A 99 13.49 -2.33 4.81
N LEU A 100 13.60 -1.32 3.95
CA LEU A 100 12.80 -1.27 2.74
C LEU A 100 13.28 -2.40 1.81
N GLN A 101 12.38 -3.10 1.15
CA GLN A 101 12.78 -4.11 0.18
C GLN A 101 13.33 -3.47 -1.09
N ASP A 102 14.36 -4.08 -1.68
CA ASP A 102 15.00 -3.56 -2.91
C ASP A 102 14.12 -3.71 -4.16
N THR A 103 13.20 -4.68 -4.15
CA THR A 103 12.25 -4.92 -5.24
C THR A 103 11.23 -3.79 -5.33
N HIS A 104 10.94 -3.35 -6.56
CA HIS A 104 9.91 -2.34 -6.78
C HIS A 104 8.50 -2.90 -6.52
N ALA A 105 7.60 -2.12 -5.93
CA ALA A 105 6.25 -2.55 -5.57
C ALA A 105 5.46 -3.19 -6.72
N VAL A 106 5.56 -2.61 -7.92
CA VAL A 106 4.92 -3.14 -9.13
C VAL A 106 5.43 -4.54 -9.46
N GLU A 107 6.74 -4.76 -9.38
CA GLU A 107 7.33 -6.08 -9.62
C GLU A 107 6.89 -7.07 -8.55
N PHE A 108 6.87 -6.66 -7.28
CA PHE A 108 6.36 -7.48 -6.19
C PHE A 108 4.89 -7.92 -6.41
N ILE A 109 4.01 -7.01 -6.86
CA ILE A 109 2.61 -7.32 -7.18
C ILE A 109 2.54 -8.36 -8.31
N VAL A 110 3.27 -8.12 -9.41
CA VAL A 110 3.29 -9.01 -10.58
C VAL A 110 3.77 -10.41 -10.19
N GLU A 111 4.92 -10.50 -9.51
CA GLU A 111 5.53 -11.77 -9.12
C GLU A 111 4.69 -12.51 -8.09
N THR A 112 4.04 -11.80 -7.17
CA THR A 112 3.11 -12.42 -6.22
C THR A 112 1.89 -12.99 -6.92
N LEU A 113 1.26 -12.25 -7.85
CA LEU A 113 0.10 -12.74 -8.59
C LEU A 113 0.46 -13.92 -9.52
N ARG A 114 1.68 -13.96 -10.06
CA ARG A 114 2.20 -15.09 -10.84
C ARG A 114 2.43 -16.34 -9.98
N ARG A 115 3.01 -16.17 -8.80
CA ARG A 115 3.35 -17.25 -7.87
C ARG A 115 2.12 -17.87 -7.20
N GLU A 116 1.19 -17.03 -6.75
CA GLU A 116 0.01 -17.50 -6.02
C GLU A 116 -1.04 -18.12 -6.97
N PRO A 117 -1.91 -19.02 -6.47
CA PRO A 117 -3.02 -19.55 -7.25
C PRO A 117 -3.90 -18.43 -7.83
N ALA A 118 -4.37 -18.59 -9.06
CA ALA A 118 -5.26 -17.61 -9.69
C ALA A 118 -6.51 -17.41 -8.83
N GLY A 119 -6.93 -16.16 -8.67
CA GLY A 119 -8.11 -15.79 -7.91
C GLY A 119 -7.93 -15.79 -6.38
N SER A 120 -6.72 -16.07 -5.87
CA SER A 120 -6.49 -16.23 -4.42
C SER A 120 -6.03 -14.97 -3.68
N VAL A 121 -5.51 -13.97 -4.40
CA VAL A 121 -4.97 -12.74 -3.80
C VAL A 121 -5.96 -11.59 -4.01
N THR A 122 -6.31 -10.91 -2.92
CA THR A 122 -7.06 -9.66 -2.93
C THR A 122 -6.10 -8.48 -2.89
N LEU A 123 -6.29 -7.51 -3.79
CA LEU A 123 -5.56 -6.23 -3.75
C LEU A 123 -6.39 -5.22 -2.98
N CYS A 124 -5.79 -4.58 -1.98
CA CYS A 124 -6.42 -3.57 -1.13
C CYS A 124 -5.75 -2.21 -1.34
N PRO A 125 -6.01 -1.51 -2.46
CA PRO A 125 -5.48 -0.16 -2.65
C PRO A 125 -6.24 0.87 -1.81
N LEU A 126 -5.52 1.51 -0.91
CA LEU A 126 -5.97 2.59 -0.03
C LEU A 126 -5.58 3.98 -0.56
N GLY A 127 -4.54 4.02 -1.41
CA GLY A 127 -4.05 5.22 -2.06
C GLY A 127 -4.34 5.34 -3.56
N PRO A 128 -3.66 6.26 -4.26
CA PRO A 128 -3.74 6.36 -5.71
C PRO A 128 -3.41 5.04 -6.40
N LEU A 129 -4.26 4.62 -7.36
CA LEU A 129 -4.15 3.34 -8.09
C LEU A 129 -2.94 3.24 -9.05
N THR A 130 -1.90 4.06 -8.89
CA THR A 130 -0.78 4.15 -9.82
C THR A 130 0.02 2.85 -9.86
N ASN A 131 0.31 2.22 -8.72
CA ASN A 131 1.00 0.93 -8.67
C ASN A 131 0.17 -0.16 -9.36
N ILE A 132 -1.12 -0.23 -9.03
CA ILE A 132 -2.05 -1.23 -9.57
C ILE A 132 -2.18 -1.09 -11.09
N ALA A 133 -2.42 0.13 -11.58
CA ALA A 133 -2.54 0.41 -13.00
C ALA A 133 -1.23 0.13 -13.75
N THR A 134 -0.08 0.45 -13.15
CA THR A 134 1.23 0.17 -13.74
C THR A 134 1.47 -1.33 -13.83
N ALA A 135 1.15 -2.10 -12.80
CA ALA A 135 1.28 -3.57 -12.80
C ALA A 135 0.41 -4.21 -13.89
N MET A 136 -0.87 -3.83 -13.97
CA MET A 136 -1.78 -4.35 -15.00
C MET A 136 -1.38 -3.96 -16.42
N THR A 137 -0.78 -2.79 -16.60
CA THR A 137 -0.31 -2.33 -17.91
C THR A 137 0.97 -3.05 -18.33
N ALA A 138 1.92 -3.22 -17.40
CA ALA A 138 3.21 -3.86 -17.65
C ALA A 138 3.08 -5.39 -17.82
N ALA A 139 2.14 -6.01 -17.12
CA ALA A 139 1.90 -7.46 -17.14
C ALA A 139 0.40 -7.77 -17.23
N PRO A 140 -0.25 -7.57 -18.39
CA PRO A 140 -1.70 -7.76 -18.54
C PRO A 140 -2.19 -9.17 -18.21
N GLU A 141 -1.33 -10.17 -18.28
CA GLU A 141 -1.64 -11.56 -17.94
C GLU A 141 -1.94 -11.79 -16.45
N ILE A 142 -1.58 -10.85 -15.57
CA ILE A 142 -1.91 -10.94 -14.13
C ILE A 142 -3.37 -10.60 -13.84
N VAL A 143 -4.04 -9.84 -14.73
CA VAL A 143 -5.41 -9.36 -14.52
C VAL A 143 -6.39 -10.50 -14.20
N PRO A 144 -6.47 -11.59 -14.99
CA PRO A 144 -7.35 -12.72 -14.67
C PRO A 144 -6.92 -13.53 -13.43
N ARG A 145 -5.74 -13.23 -12.84
CA ARG A 145 -5.24 -13.91 -11.63
C ARG A 145 -5.62 -13.19 -10.34
N ILE A 146 -6.07 -11.95 -10.41
CA ILE A 146 -6.52 -11.18 -9.26
C ILE A 146 -7.84 -11.77 -8.76
N GLY A 147 -7.93 -12.07 -7.47
CA GLY A 147 -9.18 -12.57 -6.87
C GLY A 147 -10.22 -11.47 -6.71
N GLU A 148 -9.80 -10.36 -6.13
CA GLU A 148 -10.66 -9.21 -5.83
C GLU A 148 -9.82 -7.93 -5.73
N ILE A 149 -10.44 -6.78 -6.00
CA ILE A 149 -9.87 -5.47 -5.69
C ILE A 149 -10.85 -4.75 -4.77
N VAL A 150 -10.45 -4.49 -3.53
CA VAL A 150 -11.24 -3.75 -2.55
C VAL A 150 -10.55 -2.42 -2.30
N LEU A 151 -11.07 -1.34 -2.90
CA LEU A 151 -10.40 -0.05 -2.92
C LEU A 151 -11.09 0.99 -2.02
N MET A 152 -10.28 1.85 -1.40
CA MET A 152 -10.75 3.12 -0.84
C MET A 152 -10.62 4.19 -1.92
N GLY A 153 -11.73 4.78 -2.32
CA GLY A 153 -11.72 5.87 -3.30
C GLY A 153 -13.03 6.06 -4.04
N GLY A 154 -13.18 7.24 -4.63
CA GLY A 154 -14.37 7.65 -5.36
C GLY A 154 -15.45 8.28 -4.47
N CYS A 155 -16.42 8.93 -5.09
CA CYS A 155 -17.62 9.39 -4.42
C CYS A 155 -18.80 9.40 -5.40
N LEU A 156 -19.99 9.07 -4.89
CA LEU A 156 -21.21 9.02 -5.68
C LEU A 156 -21.96 10.37 -5.75
N PHE A 157 -22.00 11.14 -4.66
CA PHE A 157 -22.89 12.32 -4.56
C PHE A 157 -22.22 13.64 -4.17
N ARG A 158 -21.08 13.64 -3.45
CA ARG A 158 -20.34 14.86 -3.07
C ARG A 158 -18.86 14.68 -3.34
N GLY A 159 -18.28 15.45 -4.25
CA GLY A 159 -16.82 15.41 -4.47
C GLY A 159 -16.06 15.58 -3.14
N GLY A 160 -15.00 14.79 -2.97
CA GLY A 160 -13.99 14.98 -1.93
C GLY A 160 -13.00 16.06 -2.33
#